data_AF-A0A350HDI8-F1
#
_entry.id   AF-A0A350HDI8-F1
#
_cell.length_a   1.000
_cell.length_b   1.000
_cell.length_c   1.000
_cell.angle_alpha   90.00
_cell.angle_beta   90.00
_cell.angle_gamma   90.00
#
_symmetry.space_group_name_H-M   'P 1'
#
loop_
_entity.id
_entity.type
_entity.pdbx_description
1 polymer ?
#
loop_
_entity_poly.entity_id
_entity_poly.type
_entity_poly.pdbx_seq_one_letter_code
_entity_poly.pdbx_strand_id
1 'polypeptide(L)'
;MHFSEQPTKQYDLVLSAIGIAPNTDLAKQSGLNTKRGIITDTYGRCRAKDVFALGDCAEIYGLNLTYVAPIKQQAQAIAKTLTGTKTPIHYPAMPVVVKMPTFPLTLVPVREPKITGQWEIQDNADDSGMIAAFYDEKKLKGFALAGTATRQRNDWLAKMPGSIVSEDQSAP
;
A
#
# COMPACT_ATOMS: atom_id res chain seq x y z
N MET A 1 22.95 -23.36 9.43
CA MET A 1 22.58 -22.01 9.87
C MET A 1 22.60 -21.97 11.39
N HIS A 2 23.20 -20.94 11.98
CA HIS A 2 23.24 -20.73 13.42
C HIS A 2 22.26 -19.59 13.73
N PHE A 3 21.29 -19.85 14.62
CA PHE A 3 20.39 -18.84 15.14
C PHE A 3 20.83 -18.51 16.56
N SER A 4 20.73 -17.24 16.96
CA SER A 4 21.32 -16.70 18.20
C SER A 4 20.99 -17.49 19.48
N GLU A 5 19.87 -18.22 19.49
CA GLU A 5 19.41 -19.00 20.65
C GLU A 5 19.14 -20.49 20.31
N GLN A 6 19.64 -21.00 19.20
CA GLN A 6 19.41 -22.40 18.81
C GLN A 6 20.70 -23.12 18.38
N PRO A 7 20.80 -24.44 18.64
CA PRO A 7 21.90 -25.24 18.14
C PRO A 7 21.96 -25.16 16.61
N THR A 8 23.18 -25.24 16.09
CA THR A 8 23.43 -25.21 14.65
C THR A 8 22.66 -26.32 13.96
N LYS A 9 21.88 -25.96 12.93
CA LYS A 9 21.10 -26.90 12.13
C LYS A 9 21.51 -26.82 10.66
N GLN A 10 21.57 -27.98 10.00
CA GLN A 10 21.85 -28.08 8.57
C GLN A 10 20.56 -27.89 7.78
N TYR A 11 20.66 -27.20 6.65
CA TYR A 11 19.57 -26.93 5.71
C TYR A 11 20.12 -27.10 4.31
N ASP A 12 19.30 -27.64 3.40
CA ASP A 12 19.68 -27.79 1.99
C ASP A 12 19.55 -26.46 1.22
N LEU A 13 18.64 -25.59 1.66
CA LEU A 13 18.38 -24.28 1.05
C LEU A 13 17.93 -23.27 2.12
N VAL A 14 18.25 -21.99 1.90
CA VAL A 14 17.75 -20.86 2.67
C VAL A 14 17.12 -19.83 1.72
N LEU A 15 15.89 -19.42 2.01
CA LEU A 15 15.20 -18.34 1.29
C LEU A 15 15.08 -17.11 2.20
N SER A 16 15.58 -15.96 1.74
CA SER A 16 15.38 -14.68 2.44
C SER A 16 14.21 -13.92 1.80
N ALA A 17 13.17 -13.68 2.59
CA ALA A 17 11.97 -12.95 2.19
C ALA A 17 11.62 -11.84 3.21
N ILE A 18 12.64 -11.14 3.71
CA ILE A 18 12.51 -10.13 4.79
C ILE A 18 11.84 -8.82 4.35
N GLY A 19 11.57 -8.66 3.06
CA GLY A 19 10.92 -7.48 2.49
C GLY A 19 11.71 -6.87 1.33
N ILE A 20 11.20 -5.74 0.83
CA ILE A 20 11.80 -4.96 -0.25
C ILE A 20 11.93 -3.50 0.16
N ALA A 21 12.93 -2.82 -0.40
CA ALA A 21 13.16 -1.39 -0.19
C ALA A 21 13.21 -0.68 -1.55
N PRO A 22 12.70 0.57 -1.66
CA PRO A 22 12.83 1.37 -2.87
C PRO A 22 14.30 1.58 -3.27
N ASN A 23 14.63 1.29 -4.53
CA ASN A 23 15.95 1.63 -5.07
C ASN A 23 16.01 3.13 -5.38
N THR A 24 16.72 3.88 -4.54
CA THR A 24 16.78 5.36 -4.59
C THR A 24 18.18 5.92 -4.85
N ASP A 25 19.17 5.06 -5.09
CA ASP A 25 20.58 5.47 -5.11
C ASP A 25 20.88 6.45 -6.27
N LEU A 26 20.42 6.11 -7.48
CA LEU A 26 20.57 6.99 -8.65
C LEU A 26 19.87 8.34 -8.43
N ALA A 27 18.66 8.32 -7.87
CA ALA A 27 17.88 9.52 -7.60
C ALA A 27 18.62 10.44 -6.60
N LYS A 28 19.16 9.89 -5.51
CA LYS A 28 19.96 10.64 -4.53
C LYS A 28 21.20 11.25 -5.15
N GLN A 29 21.96 10.46 -5.91
CA GLN A 29 23.18 10.93 -6.60
C GLN A 29 22.87 12.03 -7.63
N SER A 30 21.67 12.03 -8.19
CA SER A 30 21.20 13.04 -9.15
C SER A 30 20.59 14.28 -8.48
N GLY A 31 20.60 14.36 -7.14
CA GLY A 31 20.04 15.48 -6.38
C GLY A 31 18.51 15.52 -6.31
N LEU A 32 17.82 14.41 -6.60
CA LEU A 32 16.38 14.30 -6.41
C LEU A 32 16.04 14.16 -4.93
N ASN A 33 14.88 14.69 -4.54
CA ASN A 33 14.35 14.52 -3.20
C ASN A 33 13.93 13.06 -2.99
N THR A 34 14.42 12.43 -1.92
CA THR A 34 14.06 11.06 -1.53
C THR A 34 13.79 10.98 -0.03
N LYS A 35 12.85 10.12 0.38
CA LYS A 35 12.64 9.70 1.78
C LYS A 35 12.69 8.18 1.85
N ARG A 36 11.53 7.51 1.93
CA ARG A 36 11.43 6.07 1.75
C ARG A 36 11.56 5.74 0.26
N GLY A 37 10.89 6.52 -0.60
CA GLY A 37 11.03 6.45 -2.06
C GLY A 37 11.49 7.78 -2.67
N ILE A 38 11.47 7.86 -4.00
CA ILE A 38 11.65 9.08 -4.79
C ILE A 38 10.40 9.93 -4.63
N ILE A 39 10.54 11.13 -4.05
CA ILE A 39 9.41 12.00 -3.76
C ILE A 39 8.92 12.64 -5.07
N THR A 40 7.61 12.52 -5.32
CA THR A 40 6.95 13.20 -6.43
C THR A 40 5.80 14.06 -5.96
N ASP A 41 5.36 14.96 -6.82
CA ASP A 41 4.05 15.60 -6.68
C ASP A 41 2.91 14.64 -7.04
N THR A 42 1.69 15.16 -6.99
CA THR A 42 0.44 14.44 -7.29
C THR A 42 0.31 14.01 -8.76
N TYR A 43 1.19 14.47 -9.65
CA TYR A 43 1.24 14.11 -11.07
C TYR A 43 2.39 13.13 -11.38
N GLY A 44 3.11 12.66 -10.35
CA GLY A 44 4.27 11.77 -10.49
C GLY A 44 5.56 12.48 -10.90
N ARG A 45 5.59 13.82 -10.87
CA ARG A 45 6.76 14.61 -11.26
C ARG A 45 7.76 14.69 -10.11
N CYS A 46 9.02 14.42 -10.41
CA CYS A 46 10.12 14.68 -9.51
C CYS A 46 10.45 16.19 -9.49
N ARG A 47 11.34 16.61 -8.58
CA ARG A 47 11.84 17.99 -8.54
C ARG A 47 12.57 18.41 -9.82
N ALA A 48 13.30 17.49 -10.45
CA ALA A 48 13.97 17.76 -11.71
C ALA A 48 12.97 17.84 -12.87
N LYS A 49 13.20 18.80 -13.77
CA LYS A 49 12.38 18.98 -14.97
C LYS A 49 12.40 17.70 -15.81
N ASP A 50 11.24 17.34 -16.36
CA ASP A 50 11.06 16.21 -17.28
C ASP A 50 11.39 14.82 -16.67
N VAL A 51 11.55 14.73 -15.35
CA VAL A 51 11.77 13.47 -14.62
C VAL A 51 10.52 13.10 -13.83
N PHE A 52 10.09 11.84 -13.97
CA PHE A 52 8.92 11.28 -13.28
C PHE A 52 9.31 9.99 -12.55
N ALA A 53 8.58 9.65 -11.49
CA ALA A 53 8.71 8.36 -10.82
C ALA A 53 7.34 7.73 -10.56
N LEU A 54 7.27 6.42 -10.67
CA LEU A 54 6.12 5.59 -10.32
C LEU A 54 6.60 4.21 -9.88
N GLY A 55 5.68 3.39 -9.38
CA GLY A 55 5.97 2.04 -8.94
C GLY A 55 6.58 2.00 -7.54
N ASP A 56 7.25 0.90 -7.26
CA ASP A 56 7.81 0.60 -5.94
C ASP A 56 8.90 1.60 -5.52
N CYS A 57 9.51 2.32 -6.46
CA CYS A 57 10.51 3.33 -6.15
C CYS A 57 9.90 4.69 -5.76
N ALA A 58 8.62 4.94 -6.03
CA ALA A 58 8.01 6.25 -5.86
C ALA A 58 7.38 6.44 -4.47
N GLU A 59 7.44 7.68 -3.98
CA GLU A 59 6.74 8.16 -2.80
C GLU A 59 5.82 9.31 -3.21
N ILE A 60 4.52 9.05 -3.24
CA ILE A 60 3.48 9.96 -3.74
C ILE A 60 2.49 10.18 -2.61
N TYR A 61 2.13 11.44 -2.30
CA TYR A 61 1.36 11.78 -1.10
C TYR A 61 2.05 11.36 0.21
N GLY A 62 3.39 11.23 0.21
CA GLY A 62 4.12 10.64 1.33
C GLY A 62 3.93 9.13 1.49
N LEU A 63 3.28 8.46 0.53
CA LEU A 63 3.03 7.02 0.53
C LEU A 63 3.96 6.31 -0.46
N ASN A 64 4.73 5.33 0.04
CA ASN A 64 5.44 4.36 -0.78
C ASN A 64 4.66 3.03 -0.79
N LEU A 65 3.89 2.81 -1.86
CA LEU A 65 2.94 1.70 -1.97
C LEU A 65 3.47 0.62 -2.93
N THR A 66 4.11 -0.41 -2.39
CA THR A 66 4.83 -1.43 -3.16
C THR A 66 3.94 -2.61 -3.59
N TYR A 67 2.92 -2.34 -4.41
CA TYR A 67 2.05 -3.36 -4.99
C TYR A 67 1.32 -2.83 -6.23
N VAL A 68 0.81 -3.74 -7.07
CA VAL A 68 0.39 -3.44 -8.45
C VAL A 68 -0.74 -2.41 -8.57
N ALA A 69 -1.72 -2.38 -7.65
CA ALA A 69 -2.89 -1.51 -7.80
C ALA A 69 -2.52 -0.01 -7.87
N PRO A 70 -1.70 0.55 -6.96
CA PRO A 70 -1.22 1.93 -7.07
C PRO A 70 -0.39 2.18 -8.33
N ILE A 71 0.43 1.22 -8.77
CA ILE A 71 1.23 1.37 -10.01
C ILE A 71 0.32 1.62 -11.22
N LYS A 72 -0.81 0.93 -11.30
CA LYS A 72 -1.79 1.15 -12.39
C LYS A 72 -2.38 2.56 -12.35
N GLN A 73 -2.75 3.06 -11.17
CA GLN A 73 -3.28 4.43 -11.01
C GLN A 73 -2.23 5.48 -11.39
N GLN A 74 -1.00 5.29 -10.93
CA GLN A 74 0.14 6.15 -11.25
C GLN A 74 0.41 6.20 -12.75
N ALA A 75 0.56 5.03 -13.38
CA ALA A 75 0.87 4.92 -14.81
C ALA A 75 -0.21 5.58 -15.67
N GLN A 76 -1.50 5.37 -15.36
CA GLN A 76 -2.61 5.97 -16.11
C GLN A 76 -2.61 7.51 -16.02
N ALA A 77 -2.42 8.06 -14.82
CA ALA A 77 -2.42 9.52 -14.62
C ALA A 77 -1.16 10.19 -15.20
N ILE A 78 0.02 9.57 -15.02
CA ILE A 78 1.29 10.04 -15.60
C ILE A 78 1.21 10.01 -17.12
N ALA A 79 0.73 8.91 -17.72
CA ALA A 79 0.60 8.80 -19.17
C ALA A 79 -0.27 9.93 -19.75
N LYS A 80 -1.45 10.18 -19.16
CA LYS A 80 -2.32 11.30 -19.57
C LYS A 80 -1.62 12.66 -19.44
N THR A 81 -0.88 12.86 -18.34
CA THR A 81 -0.12 14.09 -18.10
C THR A 81 0.94 14.31 -19.17
N LEU A 82 1.69 13.26 -19.52
CA LEU A 82 2.70 13.29 -20.58
C LEU A 82 2.10 13.51 -21.97
N THR A 83 0.86 13.06 -22.22
CA THR A 83 0.15 13.27 -23.49
C THR A 83 -0.69 14.56 -23.50
N GLY A 84 -0.44 15.50 -22.58
CA GLY A 84 -1.03 16.84 -22.62
C GLY A 84 -2.31 17.02 -21.80
N THR A 85 -2.82 15.99 -21.13
CA THR A 85 -3.95 16.10 -20.18
C THR A 85 -3.45 15.95 -18.76
N LYS A 86 -3.10 17.08 -18.12
CA LYS A 86 -2.62 17.12 -16.74
C LYS A 86 -3.62 16.43 -15.78
N THR A 87 -3.26 15.25 -15.28
CA THR A 87 -4.16 14.36 -14.53
C THR A 87 -3.52 13.99 -13.19
N PRO A 88 -4.11 14.37 -12.04
CA PRO A 88 -3.59 13.96 -10.74
C PRO A 88 -3.80 12.45 -10.54
N ILE A 89 -2.86 11.84 -9.82
CA ILE A 89 -2.91 10.42 -9.43
C ILE A 89 -3.96 10.28 -8.34
N HIS A 90 -5.02 9.51 -8.60
CA HIS A 90 -6.05 9.23 -7.61
C HIS A 90 -5.90 7.80 -7.05
N TYR A 91 -5.90 7.66 -5.73
CA TYR A 91 -5.82 6.36 -5.06
C TYR A 91 -7.17 6.01 -4.42
N PRO A 92 -8.01 5.21 -5.09
CA PRO A 92 -9.22 4.68 -4.47
C PRO A 92 -8.88 3.66 -3.39
N ALA A 93 -9.90 3.05 -2.77
CA ALA A 93 -9.71 1.86 -1.95
C ALA A 93 -9.07 0.73 -2.78
N MET A 94 -7.78 0.49 -2.54
CA MET A 94 -6.97 -0.48 -3.27
C MET A 94 -6.55 -1.62 -2.34
N PRO A 95 -7.33 -2.72 -2.28
CA PRO A 95 -7.06 -3.82 -1.37
C PRO A 95 -5.76 -4.53 -1.73
N VAL A 96 -5.01 -4.91 -0.70
CA VAL A 96 -3.91 -5.87 -0.79
C VAL A 96 -4.50 -7.26 -0.62
N VAL A 97 -4.23 -8.15 -1.59
CA VAL A 97 -4.65 -9.54 -1.54
C VAL A 97 -3.43 -10.41 -1.30
N VAL A 98 -3.38 -11.07 -0.14
CA VAL A 98 -2.35 -12.03 0.21
C VAL A 98 -2.84 -13.41 -0.23
N LYS A 99 -2.15 -13.96 -1.24
CA LYS A 99 -2.52 -15.24 -1.86
C LYS A 99 -2.02 -16.40 -1.03
N MET A 100 -2.77 -16.73 0.02
CA MET A 100 -2.57 -17.92 0.86
C MET A 100 -3.74 -18.88 0.63
N PRO A 101 -3.54 -20.04 -0.04
CA PRO A 101 -4.64 -20.96 -0.36
C PRO A 101 -5.39 -21.50 0.87
N THR A 102 -4.68 -21.73 1.97
CA THR A 102 -5.24 -22.32 3.20
C THR A 102 -5.99 -21.30 4.06
N PHE A 103 -5.60 -20.03 3.99
CA PHE A 103 -6.22 -18.98 4.79
C PHE A 103 -6.04 -17.63 4.06
N PRO A 104 -6.86 -17.36 3.04
CA PRO A 104 -6.69 -16.16 2.22
C PRO A 104 -6.91 -14.90 3.05
N LEU A 105 -6.18 -13.83 2.73
CA LEU A 105 -6.28 -12.56 3.44
C LEU A 105 -6.43 -11.42 2.42
N THR A 106 -7.41 -10.56 2.63
CA THR A 106 -7.61 -9.33 1.87
C THR A 106 -7.74 -8.16 2.82
N LEU A 107 -6.97 -7.09 2.62
CA LEU A 107 -6.99 -5.95 3.53
C LEU A 107 -6.88 -4.61 2.79
N VAL A 108 -7.50 -3.58 3.36
CA VAL A 108 -7.21 -2.18 3.05
C VAL A 108 -6.61 -1.58 4.34
N PRO A 109 -5.29 -1.33 4.37
CA PRO A 109 -4.66 -0.75 5.55
C PRO A 109 -5.13 0.67 5.80
N VAL A 110 -5.20 1.06 7.07
CA VAL A 110 -5.32 2.46 7.47
C VAL A 110 -4.02 3.18 7.12
N ARG A 111 -4.10 4.28 6.36
CA ARG A 111 -2.93 4.99 5.82
C ARG A 111 -2.63 6.33 6.49
N GLU A 112 -3.60 6.88 7.23
CA GLU A 112 -3.45 8.17 7.90
C GLU A 112 -2.52 8.06 9.10
N PRO A 113 -1.42 8.84 9.14
CA PRO A 113 -0.51 8.83 10.27
C PRO A 113 -1.21 9.30 11.54
N LYS A 114 -1.00 8.60 12.65
CA LYS A 114 -1.49 8.97 13.99
C LYS A 114 -3.02 9.10 14.11
N ILE A 115 -3.78 8.50 13.19
CA ILE A 115 -5.23 8.40 13.33
C ILE A 115 -5.58 7.62 14.59
N THR A 116 -6.60 8.10 15.31
CA THR A 116 -7.16 7.42 16.48
C THR A 116 -8.50 6.85 16.08
N GLY A 117 -8.82 5.65 16.55
CA GLY A 117 -10.05 4.96 16.19
C GLY A 117 -10.17 3.64 16.91
N GLN A 118 -11.14 2.84 16.51
CA GLN A 118 -11.46 1.57 17.15
C GLN A 118 -11.46 0.44 16.14
N TRP A 119 -10.91 -0.69 16.55
CA TRP A 119 -11.03 -1.96 15.82
C TRP A 119 -12.26 -2.70 16.31
N GLU A 120 -13.12 -3.05 15.37
CA GLU A 120 -14.20 -4.00 15.58
C GLU A 120 -13.79 -5.33 14.91
N ILE A 121 -13.77 -6.40 15.70
CA ILE A 121 -13.37 -7.74 15.23
C ILE A 121 -14.56 -8.68 15.39
N GLN A 122 -14.87 -9.40 14.32
CA GLN A 122 -15.91 -10.41 14.27
C GLN A 122 -15.35 -11.69 13.67
N ASP A 123 -15.38 -12.76 14.45
CA ASP A 123 -15.07 -14.11 13.98
C ASP A 123 -16.31 -14.79 13.41
N ASN A 124 -16.12 -15.66 12.42
CA ASN A 124 -17.17 -16.55 11.99
C ASN A 124 -17.41 -17.62 13.05
N ALA A 125 -18.67 -18.02 13.26
CA ALA A 125 -19.03 -19.00 14.28
C ALA A 125 -18.39 -20.39 14.11
N ASP A 126 -17.84 -20.69 12.93
CA ASP A 126 -17.15 -21.94 12.57
C ASP A 126 -15.62 -21.78 12.47
N ASP A 127 -15.05 -20.68 12.97
CA ASP A 127 -13.63 -20.30 12.89
C ASP A 127 -13.07 -20.27 11.44
N SER A 128 -13.95 -20.25 10.43
CA SER A 128 -13.54 -20.31 9.02
C SER A 128 -13.00 -18.98 8.49
N GLY A 129 -13.09 -17.91 9.28
CA GLY A 129 -12.67 -16.58 8.89
C GLY A 129 -12.89 -15.53 9.96
N MET A 130 -12.35 -14.35 9.69
CA MET A 130 -12.38 -13.19 10.57
C MET A 130 -12.58 -11.91 9.75
N ILE A 131 -13.33 -10.99 10.30
CA ILE A 131 -13.45 -9.61 9.84
C ILE A 131 -12.85 -8.71 10.91
N ALA A 132 -11.90 -7.88 10.55
CA ALA A 132 -11.41 -6.79 11.39
C ALA A 132 -11.63 -5.47 10.65
N ALA A 133 -12.35 -4.53 11.24
CA ALA A 133 -12.67 -3.24 10.65
C ALA A 133 -12.22 -2.11 11.57
N PHE A 134 -11.56 -1.09 11.00
CA PHE A 134 -11.11 0.08 11.75
C PHE A 134 -11.98 1.28 11.44
N TYR A 135 -12.55 1.87 12.49
CA TYR A 135 -13.42 3.03 12.43
C TYR A 135 -12.81 4.23 13.14
N ASP A 136 -12.90 5.39 12.50
CA ASP A 136 -12.64 6.70 13.10
C ASP A 136 -13.93 7.53 12.98
N GLU A 137 -14.46 8.01 14.10
CA GLU A 137 -15.76 8.71 14.18
C GLU A 137 -16.89 8.01 13.38
N LYS A 138 -16.99 6.67 13.50
CA LYS A 138 -17.93 5.79 12.75
C LYS A 138 -17.70 5.71 11.23
N LYS A 139 -16.66 6.34 10.69
CA LYS A 139 -16.25 6.19 9.29
C LYS A 139 -15.26 5.03 9.17
N LEU A 140 -15.50 4.12 8.24
CA LEU A 140 -14.58 3.03 7.94
C LEU A 140 -13.33 3.59 7.27
N LYS A 141 -12.14 3.32 7.84
CA LYS A 141 -10.85 3.78 7.29
C LYS A 141 -9.96 2.64 6.81
N GLY A 142 -10.26 1.41 7.22
CA GLY A 142 -9.53 0.22 6.80
C GLY A 142 -10.19 -1.05 7.30
N PHE A 143 -9.83 -2.17 6.71
CA PHE A 143 -10.31 -3.49 7.14
C PHE A 143 -9.32 -4.60 6.77
N ALA A 144 -9.48 -5.75 7.40
CA ALA A 144 -8.87 -7.02 7.03
C ALA A 144 -9.94 -8.12 7.05
N LEU A 145 -9.99 -8.92 5.99
CA LEU A 145 -10.86 -10.08 5.83
C LEU A 145 -9.96 -11.31 5.68
N ALA A 146 -10.14 -12.29 6.56
CA ALA A 146 -9.36 -13.51 6.58
C ALA A 146 -10.24 -14.74 6.39
N GLY A 147 -9.71 -15.79 5.76
CA GLY A 147 -10.45 -17.03 5.51
C GLY A 147 -11.65 -16.81 4.60
N THR A 148 -12.78 -17.45 4.92
CA THR A 148 -14.03 -17.37 4.13
C THR A 148 -14.62 -15.95 4.07
N ALA A 149 -14.27 -15.06 5.01
CA ALA A 149 -14.69 -13.66 5.02
C ALA A 149 -14.20 -12.88 3.79
N THR A 150 -13.14 -13.33 3.12
CA THR A 150 -12.64 -12.74 1.86
C THR A 150 -13.67 -12.73 0.74
N ARG A 151 -14.72 -13.57 0.82
CA ARG A 151 -15.86 -13.55 -0.11
C ARG A 151 -16.65 -12.23 -0.06
N GLN A 152 -16.63 -11.54 1.07
CA GLN A 152 -17.33 -10.26 1.29
C GLN A 152 -16.52 -9.04 0.80
N ARG A 153 -15.36 -9.25 0.15
CA ARG A 153 -14.43 -8.17 -0.24
C ARG A 153 -15.14 -7.00 -0.94
N ASN A 154 -16.00 -7.28 -1.91
CA ASN A 154 -16.62 -6.22 -2.70
C ASN A 154 -17.59 -5.39 -1.86
N ASP A 155 -18.33 -6.02 -0.94
CA ASP A 155 -19.26 -5.35 -0.02
C ASP A 155 -18.50 -4.42 0.94
N TRP A 156 -17.33 -4.86 1.42
CA TRP A 156 -16.46 -4.04 2.27
C TRP A 156 -15.78 -2.90 1.51
N LEU A 157 -15.35 -3.12 0.26
CA LEU A 157 -14.81 -2.05 -0.58
C LEU A 157 -15.85 -0.97 -0.89
N ALA A 158 -17.12 -1.34 -1.07
CA ALA A 158 -18.20 -0.37 -1.31
C ALA A 158 -18.46 0.56 -0.11
N LYS A 159 -18.07 0.15 1.10
CA LYS A 159 -18.17 0.95 2.33
C LYS A 159 -16.99 1.92 2.52
N MET A 160 -15.89 1.75 1.76
CA MET A 160 -14.71 2.58 1.90
C MET A 160 -14.92 3.97 1.28
N PRO A 161 -14.22 5.01 1.77
CA PRO A 161 -14.19 6.31 1.12
C PRO A 161 -13.65 6.21 -0.31
N GLY A 162 -14.02 7.18 -1.15
CA GLY A 162 -13.62 7.24 -2.56
C GLY A 162 -12.11 7.38 -2.79
N SER A 163 -11.36 7.85 -1.78
CA SER A 163 -9.90 7.98 -1.77
C SER A 163 -9.32 7.47 -0.45
N ILE A 164 -8.13 6.86 -0.51
CA ILE A 164 -7.33 6.49 0.68
C ILE A 164 -6.33 7.58 1.08
N VAL A 165 -6.27 8.68 0.33
CA VAL A 165 -5.46 9.86 0.60
C VAL A 165 -6.39 10.98 1.06
N SER A 166 -6.04 11.66 2.15
CA SER A 166 -6.78 12.82 2.64
C SER A 166 -6.59 14.03 1.72
N GLU A 167 -7.57 14.93 1.67
CA GLU A 167 -7.49 16.15 0.84
C GLU A 167 -6.27 17.03 1.20
N ASP A 168 -5.85 17.02 2.46
CA ASP A 168 -4.73 17.81 2.97
C ASP A 168 -3.35 17.31 2.49
N GLN A 169 -3.23 16.04 2.08
CA GLN A 169 -1.99 15.48 1.52
C GLN A 169 -1.80 15.83 0.04
N SER A 170 -2.77 16.49 -0.59
CA SER A 170 -2.75 16.83 -2.02
C SER A 170 -2.05 18.15 -2.37
N ALA A 171 -1.64 18.93 -1.39
CA ALA A 171 -0.94 20.20 -1.59
C ALA A 171 0.59 20.03 -1.64
N PRO A 172 1.29 20.76 -2.52
CA PRO A 172 2.74 20.66 -2.74
C PRO A 172 3.61 21.14 -1.57
#